data_AF-A0A3D0H5X7-F1
#
_entry.id   AF-A0A3D0H5X7-F1
#
_cell.length_a   1.000
_cell.length_b   1.000
_cell.length_c   1.000
_cell.angle_alpha   90.00
_cell.angle_beta   90.00
_cell.angle_gamma   90.00
#
_symmetry.space_group_name_H-M   'P 1'
#
loop_
_entity.id
_entity.type
_entity.pdbx_description
1 polymer ?
#
loop_
_entity_poly.entity_id
_entity_poly.type
_entity_poly.pdbx_seq_one_letter_code
_entity_poly.pdbx_strand_id
1 'polypeptide(L)' 'MKDVMTIIMAGGRGQRLMPLTEDRSKPAVPFGGIYRLIDIPLSNCI' A
#
# COMPACT_ATOMS: atom_id res chain seq x y z
N MET A 1 -13.21 -17.58 -0.30
CA MET A 1 -12.55 -17.54 1.03
C MET A 1 -13.51 -16.89 2.02
N LYS A 2 -14.39 -17.66 2.69
CA LYS A 2 -15.36 -17.07 3.63
C LYS A 2 -14.81 -16.90 5.06
N ASP A 3 -13.76 -17.65 5.41
CA ASP A 3 -13.25 -17.72 6.79
C ASP A 3 -11.73 -17.44 6.88
N VAL A 4 -11.21 -16.58 5.99
CA VAL A 4 -9.77 -16.23 5.97
C VAL A 4 -9.59 -14.78 6.40
N MET A 5 -8.74 -14.56 7.41
CA MET A 5 -8.31 -13.24 7.84
C MET A 5 -7.02 -12.85 7.10
N THR A 6 -7.03 -11.69 6.44
CA THR A 6 -5.84 -11.11 5.81
C THR A 6 -5.23 -10.04 6.70
N ILE A 7 -3.91 -10.10 6.88
CA ILE A 7 -3.13 -9.06 7.58
C ILE A 7 -2.09 -8.50 6.60
N ILE A 8 -2.18 -7.21 6.29
CA ILE A 8 -1.23 -6.52 5.40
C ILE A 8 -0.23 -5.73 6.26
N MET A 9 1.05 -6.07 6.15
CA MET A 9 2.15 -5.36 6.82
C MET A 9 2.52 -4.10 6.03
N ALA A 10 1.69 -3.06 6.12
CA ALA A 10 1.82 -1.82 5.35
C ALA A 10 2.84 -0.82 5.94
N GLY A 11 3.80 -1.28 6.76
CA GLY A 11 4.76 -0.44 7.47
C GLY A 11 6.13 -0.32 6.79
N GLY A 12 6.88 0.72 7.12
CA GLY A 12 8.27 0.93 6.71
C GLY A 12 8.58 2.39 6.33
N ARG A 13 9.84 2.83 6.53
CA ARG A 13 10.25 4.24 6.33
C ARG A 13 10.14 4.76 4.90
N GLY A 14 9.94 3.90 3.90
CA GLY A 14 9.74 4.35 2.51
C GLY A 14 10.95 5.02 1.84
N GLN A 15 12.13 5.06 2.46
CA GLN A 15 13.30 5.87 2.05
C GLN A 15 13.69 5.76 0.56
N ARG A 16 13.49 4.60 -0.06
CA ARG A 16 13.81 4.37 -1.49
C ARG A 16 12.86 5.07 -2.46
N LEU A 17 11.72 5.57 -1.98
CA LEU A 17 10.72 6.28 -2.75
C LEU A 17 10.68 7.78 -2.43
N MET A 18 11.64 8.30 -1.67
CA MET A 18 11.77 9.76 -1.51
C MET A 18 11.89 10.43 -2.88
N PRO A 19 11.23 11.59 -3.10
CA PRO A 19 10.49 12.40 -2.11
C PRO A 19 9.01 11.98 -1.93
N LEU A 20 8.53 10.95 -2.64
CA LEU A 20 7.12 10.57 -2.62
C LEU A 20 6.60 10.12 -1.25
N THR A 21 7.50 9.76 -0.33
CA THR A 21 7.21 9.32 1.04
C THR A 21 7.61 10.34 2.11
N GLU A 22 7.83 11.60 1.74
CA GLU A 22 8.20 12.67 2.69
C GLU A 22 7.04 12.95 3.66
N ASP A 23 5.85 13.25 3.12
CA ASP A 23 4.66 13.57 3.92
C ASP A 23 3.66 12.42 4.03
N ARG A 24 3.99 11.25 3.49
CA ARG A 24 3.07 10.09 3.44
C ARG A 24 3.80 8.76 3.60
N SER A 25 3.09 7.79 4.14
CA SER A 25 3.59 6.42 4.21
C SER A 25 3.72 5.80 2.81
N LYS A 26 4.68 4.86 2.64
CA LYS A 26 4.87 4.12 1.38
C LYS A 26 3.57 3.55 0.78
N PRO A 27 2.64 2.94 1.54
CA PRO A 27 1.40 2.41 0.96
C PRO A 27 0.47 3.49 0.39
N ALA A 28 0.55 4.72 0.89
CA ALA A 28 -0.29 5.83 0.43
C ALA A 28 0.24 6.51 -0.84
N VAL A 29 1.40 6.09 -1.36
CA VAL A 29 1.98 6.62 -2.60
C VAL A 29 1.04 6.34 -3.78
N PRO A 30 0.68 7.37 -4.57
CA PRO A 30 -0.14 7.20 -5.78
C PRO A 30 0.54 6.29 -6.81
N PHE A 31 -0.26 5.46 -7.48
CA PHE A 31 0.20 4.55 -8.52
C PHE A 31 -0.88 4.42 -9.60
N GLY A 32 -0.49 4.41 -10.88
CA GLY A 32 -1.42 4.15 -11.99
C GLY A 32 -2.59 5.13 -12.09
N GLY A 33 -2.38 6.41 -11.75
CA GLY A 33 -3.42 7.45 -11.79
C GLY A 33 -4.25 7.48 -10.51
N ILE A 34 -5.34 6.70 -10.46
CA ILE A 34 -6.35 6.79 -9.39
C ILE A 34 -6.06 5.90 -8.18
N TYR A 35 -5.06 5.03 -8.26
CA TYR A 35 -4.77 4.04 -7.22
C TYR A 35 -3.63 4.49 -6.30
N ARG A 36 -3.46 3.72 -5.22
CA ARG A 36 -2.33 3.78 -4.29
C ARG A 36 -1.69 2.40 -4.21
N LEU A 37 -0.43 2.34 -3.76
CA LEU A 37 0.29 1.07 -3.62
C LEU A 37 -0.44 0.04 -2.73
N ILE A 38 -1.20 0.49 -1.73
CA ILE A 38 -2.00 -0.39 -0.85
C ILE A 38 -3.17 -1.07 -1.57
N ASP A 39 -3.64 -0.53 -2.69
CA ASP A 39 -4.82 -1.06 -3.39
C ASP A 39 -4.52 -2.40 -4.07
N ILE A 40 -3.25 -2.68 -4.40
CA ILE A 40 -2.81 -3.95 -5.00
C ILE A 40 -3.06 -5.13 -4.04
N PRO A 41 -2.46 -5.18 -2.83
CA PRO A 41 -2.71 -6.29 -1.93
C PRO A 41 -4.15 -6.34 -1.40
N LEU A 42 -4.84 -5.19 -1.27
CA LEU A 42 -6.26 -5.18 -0.89
C LEU A 42 -7.14 -5.85 -1.94
N SER A 43 -6.96 -5.50 -3.22
CA SER A 43 -7.76 -6.07 -4.32
C SER A 43 -7.54 -7.57 -4.51
N ASN A 44 -6.33 -8.05 -4.22
CA ASN A 44 -6.00 -9.48 -4.28
C ASN A 44 -6.67 -10.32 -3.18
N CYS A 45 -7.18 -9.69 -2.12
CA CYS A 45 -7.73 -10.37 -0.95
C CYS A 45 -9.26 -10.34 -0.87
N ILE A 46 -9.94 -9.91 -1.94
CA ILE A 46 -11.40 -9.91 -2.09
C ILE A 46 -11.85 -11.20 -2.79
#